data_AF-A0AAN9HZT8-F1
#
_entry.id   AF-A0AAN9HZT8-F1
#
_cell.length_a   1.000
_cell.length_b   1.000
_cell.length_c   1.000
_cell.angle_alpha   90.00
_cell.angle_beta   90.00
_cell.angle_gamma   90.00
#
_symmetry.space_group_name_H-M   'P 1'
#
loop_
_entity.id
_entity.type
_entity.pdbx_description
1 polymer ?
#
loop_
_entity_poly.entity_id
_entity_poly.type
_entity_poly.pdbx_seq_one_letter_code
_entity_poly.pdbx_strand_id
1 'polypeptide(L)' 'MGTPNEDIWPGVTSLPDFKSAFPKWPPKDLSTVVPDLEPSGLHLLSSMLCLDPSKRITARSALEHEYFKDIKLVP' A
#
# COMPACT_ATOMS: atom_id res chain seq x y z
N MET A 1 -0.54 -7.75 -0.93
CA MET A 1 0.66 -7.50 -0.10
C MET A 1 1.22 -8.83 0.41
N GLY A 2 2.54 -8.93 0.59
CA GLY A 2 3.27 -10.13 1.07
C GLY A 2 4.40 -9.73 2.04
N THR A 3 5.26 -10.67 2.44
CA THR A 3 6.40 -10.37 3.33
C THR A 3 7.41 -9.47 2.62
N PRO A 4 7.87 -8.36 3.24
CA PRO A 4 8.81 -7.46 2.59
C PRO A 4 10.21 -8.06 2.43
N ASN A 5 10.89 -7.59 1.39
CA ASN A 5 12.27 -7.90 1.06
C ASN A 5 13.01 -6.62 0.62
N GLU A 6 14.31 -6.73 0.37
CA GLU A 6 15.16 -5.61 -0.02
C GLU A 6 14.79 -4.98 -1.38
N ASP A 7 14.12 -5.72 -2.26
CA ASP A 7 13.66 -5.18 -3.55
C ASP A 7 12.50 -4.19 -3.36
N ILE A 8 11.53 -4.53 -2.50
CA ILE A 8 10.34 -3.71 -2.29
C ILE A 8 10.55 -2.63 -1.23
N TRP A 9 11.34 -2.94 -0.18
CA TRP A 9 11.70 -2.03 0.90
C TRP A 9 13.18 -2.17 1.21
N PRO A 10 14.04 -1.37 0.54
CA PRO A 10 15.47 -1.34 0.82
C PRO A 10 15.73 -0.96 2.29
N GLY A 11 16.54 -1.77 2.98
CA GLY A 11 16.89 -1.62 4.39
C GLY A 11 15.96 -2.36 5.36
N VAL A 12 14.90 -3.04 4.88
CA VAL A 12 13.96 -3.75 5.78
C VAL A 12 14.63 -4.82 6.63
N THR A 13 15.67 -5.49 6.10
CA THR A 13 16.40 -6.53 6.84
C THR A 13 17.28 -5.97 7.96
N SER A 14 17.57 -4.67 7.93
CA SER A 14 18.36 -3.97 8.94
C SER A 14 17.52 -3.38 10.07
N LEU A 15 16.19 -3.53 10.03
CA LEU A 15 15.31 -3.02 11.08
C LEU A 15 15.50 -3.82 12.39
N PRO A 16 15.46 -3.17 13.57
CA PRO A 16 15.75 -3.81 14.85
C PRO A 16 14.96 -5.08 15.14
N ASP A 17 13.69 -5.09 14.72
CA ASP A 17 12.75 -6.19 14.99
C ASP A 17 12.57 -7.14 13.79
N PHE A 18 13.30 -6.92 12.69
CA PHE A 18 13.25 -7.83 11.55
C PHE A 18 13.95 -9.15 11.89
N LYS A 19 13.28 -10.27 11.62
CA LYS A 19 13.82 -11.61 11.84
C LYS A 19 13.82 -12.37 10.52
N SER A 20 14.98 -12.89 10.13
CA SER A 20 15.11 -13.74 8.94
C SER A 20 14.28 -15.03 9.01
N ALA A 21 13.92 -15.45 10.23
CA ALA A 21 13.05 -16.60 10.49
C ALA A 21 11.55 -16.31 10.27
N PHE A 22 11.15 -15.07 9.99
CA PHE A 22 9.75 -14.78 9.66
C PHE A 22 9.31 -15.54 8.41
N PRO A 23 8.07 -16.06 8.39
CA PRO A 23 7.53 -16.71 7.21
C PRO A 23 7.48 -15.75 6.03
N LYS A 24 7.80 -16.28 4.85
CA LYS A 24 7.78 -15.53 3.58
C LYS A 24 6.46 -15.81 2.88
N TRP A 25 5.52 -14.86 2.94
CA TRP A 25 4.25 -14.94 2.25
C TRP A 25 4.34 -14.27 0.87
N PRO A 26 3.81 -14.91 -0.19
CA PRO A 26 3.74 -14.30 -1.50
C PRO A 26 2.80 -13.08 -1.48
N PRO A 27 3.01 -12.11 -2.38
CA PRO A 27 2.11 -10.98 -2.50
C PRO A 27 0.72 -11.43 -2.94
N LYS A 28 -0.31 -11.03 -2.19
CA LYS A 28 -1.71 -11.17 -2.60
C LYS A 28 -2.18 -9.96 -3.41
N ASP A 29 -3.00 -10.18 -4.43
CA ASP A 29 -3.69 -9.12 -5.17
C ASP A 29 -4.79 -8.49 -4.29
N LEU A 30 -4.78 -7.15 -4.18
CA LEU A 30 -5.76 -6.40 -3.39
C LEU A 30 -7.17 -6.50 -3.97
N SER A 31 -7.32 -6.67 -5.29
CA SER A 31 -8.63 -6.85 -5.92
C SER A 31 -9.38 -8.08 -5.36
N THR A 32 -8.63 -9.10 -4.93
CA THR A 32 -9.20 -10.32 -4.31
C THR A 32 -9.56 -10.16 -2.84
N VAL A 33 -9.11 -9.07 -2.20
CA VAL A 33 -9.38 -8.76 -0.78
C VAL A 33 -10.52 -7.76 -0.66
N VAL A 34 -10.57 -6.78 -1.58
CA VAL A 34 -11.59 -5.73 -1.65
C VAL A 34 -12.23 -5.72 -3.05
N PRO A 35 -13.07 -6.72 -3.37
CA PRO A 35 -13.56 -6.95 -4.73
C PRO A 35 -14.48 -5.83 -5.26
N ASP A 36 -15.13 -5.10 -4.36
CA ASP A 36 -16.08 -4.04 -4.72
C ASP A 36 -15.40 -2.67 -4.95
N LEU A 37 -14.08 -2.60 -4.75
CA LEU A 37 -13.33 -1.36 -4.91
C LEU A 37 -12.89 -1.20 -6.38
N GLU A 38 -13.19 -0.05 -6.97
CA GLU A 38 -12.84 0.24 -8.35
C GLU A 38 -11.32 0.39 -8.55
N PRO A 39 -10.82 0.35 -9.80
CA PRO A 39 -9.39 0.42 -10.08
C PRO A 39 -8.65 1.64 -9.49
N SER A 40 -9.29 2.82 -9.49
CA SER A 40 -8.71 4.02 -8.88
C SER A 40 -8.59 3.89 -7.36
N GLY A 41 -9.57 3.26 -6.71
CA GLY A 41 -9.54 2.97 -5.27
C GLY A 41 -8.48 1.93 -4.91
N LEU A 42 -8.37 0.86 -5.71
CA LEU A 42 -7.31 -0.14 -5.56
C LEU A 42 -5.91 0.48 -5.69
N HIS A 43 -5.74 1.40 -6.64
CA HIS A 43 -4.48 2.11 -6.82
C HIS A 43 -4.14 2.98 -5.60
N LEU A 44 -5.11 3.77 -5.11
CA LEU A 44 -4.93 4.58 -3.90
C LEU A 44 -4.59 3.70 -2.69
N LEU A 45 -5.37 2.64 -2.47
CA LEU A 45 -5.18 1.72 -1.35
C LEU A 45 -3.80 1.05 -1.39
N SER A 46 -3.35 0.63 -2.58
CA SER A 46 -2.01 0.06 -2.76
C SER A 46 -0.91 1.06 -2.41
N SER A 47 -1.11 2.34 -2.75
CA SER A 47 -0.18 3.43 -2.45
C SER A 47 -0.16 3.79 -0.96
N MET A 48 -1.30 3.68 -0.27
CA MET A 48 -1.42 3.86 1.18
C MET A 48 -0.79 2.71 1.98
N LEU A 49 -0.90 1.48 1.48
CA LEU A 49 -0.38 0.28 2.14
C LEU A 49 1.08 -0.02 1.79
N CYS A 50 1.76 0.81 1.01
CA CYS A 50 3.17 0.61 0.66
C CYS A 50 4.03 0.44 1.92
N LEU A 51 4.75 -0.69 2.02
CA LEU A 51 5.50 -1.03 3.23
C LEU A 51 6.67 -0.08 3.47
N ASP A 52 7.40 0.28 2.40
CA ASP A 52 8.44 1.32 2.45
C ASP A 52 7.80 2.69 2.78
N PRO A 53 8.06 3.26 3.97
CA PRO A 53 7.46 4.52 4.38
C PRO A 53 7.82 5.69 3.47
N SER A 54 8.98 5.63 2.81
CA SER A 54 9.48 6.71 1.94
C SER A 54 8.73 6.76 0.61
N LYS A 55 8.15 5.63 0.19
CA LYS A 55 7.34 5.50 -1.04
C LYS A 55 5.84 5.59 -0.79
N ARG A 56 5.41 5.49 0.47
CA ARG A 56 4.00 5.55 0.85
C ARG A 56 3.42 6.92 0.54
N ILE A 57 2.23 6.93 -0.07
CA ILE A 57 1.57 8.18 -0.44
C ILE A 57 1.34 9.08 0.79
N THR A 58 1.59 10.38 0.64
CA THR A 58 1.29 11.35 1.70
C THR A 58 -0.21 11.63 1.76
N ALA A 59 -0.71 12.07 2.91
CA ALA A 59 -2.12 12.47 3.04
C ALA A 59 -2.51 13.57 2.04
N ARG A 60 -1.63 14.55 1.79
CA ARG A 60 -1.87 15.62 0.81
C ARG A 60 -2.04 15.06 -0.60
N SER A 61 -1.10 14.22 -1.05
CA SER A 61 -1.17 13.59 -2.37
C SER A 61 -2.35 12.63 -2.50
N ALA A 62 -2.74 11.96 -1.40
CA ALA A 62 -3.90 11.10 -1.38
C ALA A 62 -5.21 11.87 -1.61
N LEU A 63 -5.36 13.07 -1.02
CA LEU A 63 -6.53 13.93 -1.24
C LEU A 63 -6.67 14.41 -2.69
N GLU A 64 -5.56 14.52 -3.42
CA GLU A 64 -5.52 14.91 -4.84
C GLU A 64 -5.68 13.70 -5.79
N HIS A 65 -5.84 12.49 -5.26
CA HIS A 65 -5.90 11.26 -6.04
C HIS A 65 -7.17 11.17 -6.89
N GLU A 66 -7.07 10.49 -8.05
CA GLU A 66 -8.17 10.32 -9.00
C GLU A 66 -9.44 9.72 -8.38
N TYR A 67 -9.26 8.82 -7.41
CA TYR A 67 -10.33 8.20 -6.63
C TYR A 67 -11.27 9.22 -5.93
N PHE A 68 -10.81 10.44 -5.65
CA PHE A 68 -11.62 11.45 -4.98
C PHE A 68 -12.17 12.54 -5.92
N LYS A 69 -11.87 12.49 -7.23
CA LYS A 69 -12.21 13.59 -8.15
C LYS A 69 -13.71 13.75 -8.40
N ASP A 70 -14.48 12.68 -8.25
CA ASP A 70 -15.92 12.64 -8.45
C ASP A 70 -16.72 12.71 -7.14
N ILE A 71 -16.04 12.80 -5.99
CA ILE A 71 -16.70 13.00 -4.71
C ILE A 71 -17.29 14.40 -4.64
N LYS A 72 -18.62 14.44 -4.55
CA LYS A 72 -19.35 15.65 -4.19
C LYS A 72 -19.47 15.69 -2.67
N LEU A 73 -18.88 16.71 -2.05
CA LEU A 73 -19.18 17.03 -0.65
C LEU A 73 -20.66 17.41 -0.59
N VAL A 74 -21.48 16.55 0.03
CA VAL A 74 -22.85 16.90 0.37
C VAL A 74 -22.77 17.75 1.64
N PRO A 75 -23.19 19.03 1.60
CA PRO A 75 -23.15 19.94 2.76
C PRO A 75 -24.04 19.48 3.92
#